data_AF-A0A359E6L1-F1
#
_entry.id   AF-A0A359E6L1-F1
#
_cell.length_a   1.000
_cell.length_b   1.000
_cell.length_c   1.000
_cell.angle_alpha   90.00
_cell.angle_beta   90.00
_cell.angle_gamma   90.00
#
_symmetry.space_group_name_H-M   'P 1'
#
loop_
_entity.id
_entity.type
_entity.pdbx_description
1 polymer ?
#
loop_
_entity_poly.entity_id
_entity_poly.type
_entity_poly.pdbx_seq_one_letter_code
_entity_poly.pdbx_strand_id
1 'polypeptide(L)'
;LEYLKAPKADGEPKSIYLNVISKSGSTLETALSFRLIREVLEDMYGEDSSEHIICTTGKEGGLLNKLIDQKGYRKFIIPDDVGGRYSVLTPVGLLPIAVAGIDVRTLLYGAVSAYNEYEDNAEDILEYAALRNAIHESGKTIDVFGTFEPELTSLGGWIQQLLGESEGKQGKGIFPTVATFSTDLHSLGQFIQQGKRSLMETFIVVEKPFSDLEVNNLEGNDDELNYLAGKSFHEINTKAREGTTEAHSEGDVPIIKISLSALNEENIGQLIYFFELLTGIFVYSLGINPFNQPGVEDYKKAMYRLLGK
;
A
#
# COMPACT_ATOMS: atom_id res chain seq x y z
N LEU A 1 6.96 -21.54 -10.85
CA LEU A 1 6.55 -22.13 -12.14
C LEU A 1 5.86 -23.48 -11.93
N GLU A 2 6.43 -24.40 -11.14
CA GLU A 2 5.79 -25.70 -10.83
C GLU A 2 4.37 -25.58 -10.26
N TYR A 3 4.14 -24.64 -9.34
CA TYR A 3 2.80 -24.39 -8.80
C TYR A 3 1.76 -24.07 -9.90
N LEU A 4 2.14 -23.34 -10.95
CA LEU A 4 1.22 -23.01 -12.05
C LEU A 4 0.83 -24.26 -12.85
N LYS A 5 1.78 -25.20 -13.02
CA LYS A 5 1.57 -26.47 -13.72
C LYS A 5 0.87 -27.52 -12.85
N ALA A 6 0.93 -27.39 -11.52
CA ALA A 6 0.29 -28.33 -10.61
C ALA A 6 -1.24 -28.24 -10.71
N PRO A 7 -1.96 -29.37 -10.71
CA PRO A 7 -3.41 -29.38 -10.70
C PRO A 7 -3.96 -28.77 -9.40
N LYS A 8 -5.26 -28.50 -9.40
CA LYS A 8 -6.04 -28.18 -8.21
C LYS A 8 -6.15 -29.42 -7.31
N ALA A 9 -6.67 -29.24 -6.09
CA ALA A 9 -6.85 -30.34 -5.13
C ALA A 9 -7.80 -31.44 -5.63
N ASP A 10 -8.72 -31.10 -6.53
CA ASP A 10 -9.65 -32.01 -7.21
C ASP A 10 -9.01 -32.77 -8.39
N GLY A 11 -7.75 -32.50 -8.72
CA GLY A 11 -7.03 -33.12 -9.84
C GLY A 11 -7.19 -32.41 -11.19
N GLU A 12 -8.09 -31.43 -11.29
CA GLU A 12 -8.33 -30.67 -12.53
C GLU A 12 -7.22 -29.63 -12.77
N PRO A 13 -6.90 -29.31 -14.03
CA PRO A 13 -5.93 -28.27 -14.35
C PRO A 13 -6.42 -26.89 -13.87
N LYS A 14 -5.47 -26.00 -13.57
CA LYS A 14 -5.77 -24.61 -13.23
C LYS A 14 -6.10 -23.82 -14.50
N SER A 15 -7.08 -22.92 -14.39
CA SER A 15 -7.28 -21.85 -15.36
C SER A 15 -6.57 -20.60 -14.84
N ILE A 16 -5.59 -20.11 -15.58
CA ILE A 16 -4.64 -19.08 -15.13
C ILE A 16 -4.69 -17.92 -16.10
N TYR A 17 -4.85 -16.71 -15.56
CA TYR A 17 -4.68 -15.47 -16.30
C TYR A 17 -3.46 -14.71 -15.76
N LEU A 18 -2.72 -14.08 -16.65
CA LEU A 18 -1.56 -13.25 -16.30
C LEU A 18 -1.84 -11.79 -16.63
N ASN A 19 -1.84 -10.94 -15.62
CA ASN A 19 -1.83 -9.48 -15.80
C ASN A 19 -0.40 -8.95 -15.69
N VAL A 20 0.16 -8.50 -16.81
CA VAL A 20 1.51 -7.91 -16.89
C VAL A 20 1.40 -6.40 -16.81
N ILE A 21 1.94 -5.81 -15.75
CA ILE A 21 1.85 -4.36 -15.51
C ILE A 21 3.24 -3.72 -15.62
N SER A 22 3.46 -2.89 -16.63
CA SER A 22 4.67 -2.09 -16.76
C SER A 22 4.46 -0.95 -17.75
N LYS A 23 4.63 0.30 -17.31
CA LYS A 23 4.45 1.48 -18.18
C LYS A 23 5.42 1.49 -19.37
N SER A 24 6.69 1.17 -19.14
CA SER A 24 7.71 1.10 -20.20
C SER A 24 7.81 -0.26 -20.90
N GLY A 25 7.37 -1.33 -20.23
CA GLY A 25 7.61 -2.71 -20.65
C GLY A 25 9.06 -3.15 -20.50
N SER A 26 9.93 -2.34 -19.88
CA SER A 26 11.37 -2.58 -19.78
C SER A 26 11.88 -2.67 -18.34
N THR A 27 10.98 -2.66 -17.35
CA THR A 27 11.33 -2.97 -15.95
C THR A 27 11.88 -4.39 -15.91
N LEU A 28 13.13 -4.56 -15.48
CA LEU A 28 13.89 -5.80 -15.65
C LEU A 28 13.18 -6.99 -14.97
N GLU A 29 12.76 -6.80 -13.73
CA GLU A 29 12.11 -7.79 -12.88
C GLU A 29 10.79 -8.26 -13.48
N THR A 30 9.97 -7.33 -13.96
CA THR A 30 8.70 -7.62 -14.65
C THR A 30 8.95 -8.34 -15.97
N ALA A 31 9.91 -7.86 -16.78
CA ALA A 31 10.20 -8.43 -18.09
C ALA A 31 10.74 -9.86 -18.00
N LEU A 32 11.61 -10.15 -17.02
CA LEU A 32 12.13 -11.49 -16.76
C LEU A 32 11.02 -12.43 -16.27
N SER A 33 10.21 -11.98 -15.30
CA SER A 33 9.07 -12.76 -14.80
C SER A 33 8.07 -13.07 -15.93
N PHE A 34 7.76 -12.07 -16.74
CA PHE A 34 6.85 -12.24 -17.86
C PHE A 34 7.39 -13.24 -18.89
N ARG A 35 8.69 -13.16 -19.24
CA ARG A 35 9.32 -14.12 -20.15
C ARG A 35 9.08 -15.57 -19.70
N LEU A 36 9.37 -15.86 -18.42
CA LEU A 36 9.26 -17.21 -17.87
C LEU A 36 7.81 -17.68 -17.73
N ILE A 37 6.91 -16.82 -17.26
CA ILE A 37 5.50 -17.21 -17.05
C ILE A 37 4.76 -17.32 -18.39
N ARG A 38 5.09 -16.47 -19.37
CA ARG A 38 4.53 -16.57 -20.72
C ARG A 38 4.85 -17.92 -21.36
N GLU A 39 6.09 -18.40 -21.26
CA GLU A 39 6.46 -19.72 -21.77
C GLU A 39 5.59 -20.83 -21.13
N VAL A 40 5.31 -20.73 -19.83
CA VAL A 40 4.40 -21.67 -19.16
C VAL A 40 2.96 -21.58 -19.68
N LEU A 41 2.44 -20.38 -19.95
CA LEU A 41 1.09 -20.20 -20.50
C LEU A 41 1.01 -20.67 -21.96
N GLU A 42 2.05 -20.43 -22.76
CA GLU A 42 2.18 -20.94 -24.12
C GLU A 42 2.22 -22.49 -24.12
N ASP A 43 2.93 -23.13 -23.18
CA ASP A 43 2.91 -24.59 -22.99
C ASP A 43 1.51 -25.12 -22.61
N MET A 44 0.79 -24.41 -21.73
CA MET A 44 -0.48 -24.88 -21.16
C MET A 44 -1.66 -24.70 -22.11
N TYR A 45 -1.72 -23.59 -22.83
CA TYR A 45 -2.88 -23.16 -23.61
C TYR A 45 -2.64 -23.14 -25.12
N GLY A 46 -1.38 -23.32 -25.58
CA GLY A 46 -1.06 -23.34 -27.00
C GLY A 46 -1.47 -22.06 -27.72
N GLU A 47 -2.28 -22.20 -28.78
CA GLU A 47 -2.77 -21.07 -29.59
C GLU A 47 -3.65 -20.10 -28.79
N ASP A 48 -4.36 -20.59 -27.77
CA ASP A 48 -5.26 -19.78 -26.93
C ASP A 48 -4.52 -18.99 -25.83
N SER A 49 -3.22 -19.19 -25.68
CA SER A 49 -2.40 -18.53 -24.64
C SER A 49 -2.50 -17.00 -24.63
N SER A 50 -2.78 -16.38 -25.78
CA SER A 50 -2.97 -14.93 -25.88
C SER A 50 -4.21 -14.41 -25.15
N GLU A 51 -5.27 -15.21 -25.04
CA GLU A 51 -6.50 -14.86 -24.32
C GLU A 51 -6.31 -14.86 -22.80
N HIS A 52 -5.30 -15.60 -22.33
CA HIS A 52 -4.90 -15.70 -20.94
C HIS A 52 -3.91 -14.62 -20.49
N ILE A 53 -3.49 -13.72 -21.38
CA ILE A 53 -2.52 -12.66 -21.09
C ILE A 53 -3.18 -11.30 -21.27
N ILE A 54 -3.13 -10.51 -20.20
CA ILE A 54 -3.59 -9.13 -20.13
C ILE A 54 -2.38 -8.25 -19.87
N CYS A 55 -2.26 -7.13 -20.57
CA CYS A 55 -1.17 -6.19 -20.40
C CYS A 55 -1.71 -4.81 -20.01
N THR A 56 -1.21 -4.26 -18.90
CA THR A 56 -1.51 -2.91 -18.45
C THR A 56 -0.25 -2.05 -18.63
N THR A 57 -0.25 -1.16 -19.62
CA THR A 57 0.96 -0.45 -20.08
C THR A 57 0.65 0.95 -20.58
N GLY A 58 1.68 1.73 -20.94
CA GLY A 58 1.49 3.07 -21.53
C GLY A 58 0.67 3.02 -22.81
N LYS A 59 0.01 4.12 -23.16
CA LYS A 59 -0.88 4.18 -24.33
C LYS A 59 -0.13 3.80 -25.62
N GLU A 60 1.09 4.30 -25.80
CA GLU A 60 1.91 4.07 -26.98
C GLU A 60 3.38 3.89 -26.60
N GLY A 61 4.21 3.41 -27.53
CA GLY A 61 5.65 3.22 -27.31
C GLY A 61 5.99 2.09 -26.32
N GLY A 62 7.28 1.94 -25.98
CA GLY A 62 7.73 0.89 -25.06
C GLY A 62 7.77 -0.52 -25.68
N LEU A 63 8.38 -1.46 -24.97
CA LEU A 63 8.60 -2.83 -25.46
C LEU A 63 7.34 -3.68 -25.38
N LEU A 64 6.49 -3.43 -24.38
CA LEU A 64 5.28 -4.22 -24.14
C LEU A 64 4.22 -3.98 -25.23
N ASN A 65 4.06 -2.73 -25.71
CA ASN A 65 3.15 -2.43 -26.82
C ASN A 65 3.53 -3.17 -28.11
N LYS A 66 4.83 -3.23 -28.45
CA LYS A 66 5.28 -4.01 -29.62
C LYS A 66 4.88 -5.48 -29.53
N LEU A 67 4.94 -6.05 -28.33
CA LEU A 67 4.57 -7.44 -28.12
C LEU A 67 3.04 -7.63 -28.13
N ILE A 68 2.28 -6.69 -27.58
CA ILE A 68 0.82 -6.67 -27.69
C ILE A 68 0.40 -6.67 -29.16
N ASP A 69 1.01 -5.82 -30.00
CA ASP A 69 0.71 -5.75 -31.44
C ASP A 69 1.05 -7.06 -32.16
N GLN A 70 2.12 -7.74 -31.75
CA GLN A 70 2.56 -9.01 -32.34
C GLN A 70 1.72 -10.21 -31.92
N LYS A 71 1.25 -10.24 -30.67
CA LYS A 71 0.63 -11.42 -30.04
C LYS A 71 -0.87 -11.28 -29.80
N GLY A 72 -1.44 -10.09 -29.99
CA GLY A 72 -2.87 -9.83 -29.83
C GLY A 72 -3.36 -9.79 -28.38
N TYR A 73 -2.49 -9.51 -27.41
CA TYR A 73 -2.88 -9.50 -25.99
C TYR A 73 -3.92 -8.41 -25.67
N ARG A 74 -4.80 -8.70 -24.71
CA ARG A 74 -5.74 -7.69 -24.19
C ARG A 74 -4.96 -6.58 -23.50
N LYS A 75 -5.35 -5.32 -23.73
CA LYS A 75 -4.64 -4.14 -23.21
C LYS A 75 -5.52 -3.24 -22.35
N PHE A 76 -4.97 -2.79 -21.22
CA PHE A 76 -5.42 -1.63 -20.47
C PHE A 76 -4.35 -0.53 -20.47
N ILE A 77 -4.78 0.72 -20.30
CA ILE A 77 -3.90 1.89 -20.41
C ILE A 77 -3.56 2.43 -19.02
N ILE A 78 -2.27 2.63 -18.78
CA ILE A 78 -1.77 3.50 -17.72
C ILE A 78 -1.69 4.92 -18.29
N PRO A 79 -2.39 5.91 -17.72
CA PRO A 79 -2.32 7.29 -18.20
C PRO A 79 -0.88 7.83 -18.20
N ASP A 80 -0.55 8.64 -19.20
CA ASP A 80 0.82 9.14 -19.40
C ASP A 80 1.22 10.16 -18.32
N ASP A 81 0.26 10.93 -17.82
CA ASP A 81 0.37 11.92 -16.75
C ASP A 81 0.28 11.34 -15.33
N VAL A 82 -0.01 10.04 -15.19
CA VAL A 82 -0.05 9.36 -13.89
C VAL A 82 1.26 8.59 -13.66
N GLY A 83 1.95 8.95 -12.57
CA GLY A 83 3.15 8.25 -12.09
C GLY A 83 2.81 6.91 -11.42
N GLY A 84 3.76 5.97 -11.38
CA GLY A 84 3.50 4.60 -10.89
C GLY A 84 2.94 4.55 -9.46
N ARG A 85 3.51 5.32 -8.53
CA ARG A 85 3.05 5.37 -7.12
C ARG A 85 1.67 6.03 -6.91
N TYR A 86 1.16 6.75 -7.92
CA TYR A 86 -0.18 7.37 -7.96
C TYR A 86 -1.16 6.59 -8.85
N SER A 87 -0.81 5.36 -9.27
CA SER A 87 -1.57 4.64 -10.30
C SER A 87 -2.57 3.62 -9.75
N VAL A 88 -2.73 3.49 -8.43
CA VAL A 88 -3.56 2.44 -7.82
C VAL A 88 -5.03 2.54 -8.23
N LEU A 89 -5.57 3.74 -8.43
CA LEU A 89 -6.94 3.98 -8.92
C LEU A 89 -7.06 3.98 -10.46
N THR A 90 -6.02 3.56 -11.18
CA THR A 90 -6.04 3.30 -12.62
C THR A 90 -6.22 1.79 -12.88
N PRO A 91 -6.27 1.31 -14.13
CA PRO A 91 -6.30 -0.14 -14.41
C PRO A 91 -5.15 -0.94 -13.77
N VAL A 92 -4.06 -0.29 -13.34
CA VAL A 92 -2.98 -0.91 -12.56
C VAL A 92 -3.51 -1.60 -11.31
N GLY A 93 -4.27 -0.89 -10.47
CA GLY A 93 -4.85 -1.46 -9.25
C GLY A 93 -6.28 -1.96 -9.45
N LEU A 94 -7.10 -1.25 -10.23
CA LEU A 94 -8.52 -1.59 -10.37
C LEU A 94 -8.76 -2.98 -11.00
N LEU A 95 -7.93 -3.40 -11.97
CA LEU A 95 -8.10 -4.73 -12.56
C LEU A 95 -7.87 -5.87 -11.55
N PRO A 96 -6.72 -5.96 -10.85
CA PRO A 96 -6.52 -7.03 -9.86
C PRO A 96 -7.50 -6.94 -8.67
N ILE A 97 -7.91 -5.74 -8.25
CA ILE A 97 -8.91 -5.55 -7.19
C ILE A 97 -10.28 -6.12 -7.62
N ALA A 98 -10.72 -5.83 -8.85
CA ALA A 98 -11.97 -6.37 -9.38
C ALA A 98 -11.92 -7.91 -9.52
N VAL A 99 -10.78 -8.47 -9.91
CA VAL A 99 -10.58 -9.93 -9.98
C VAL A 99 -10.67 -10.59 -8.60
N ALA A 100 -10.27 -9.89 -7.53
CA ALA A 100 -10.43 -10.36 -6.16
C ALA A 100 -11.90 -10.31 -5.66
N GLY A 101 -12.84 -9.81 -6.47
CA GLY A 101 -14.26 -9.73 -6.12
C GLY A 101 -14.66 -8.47 -5.35
N ILE A 102 -13.77 -7.48 -5.27
CA ILE A 102 -13.98 -6.22 -4.54
C ILE A 102 -14.69 -5.20 -5.45
N ASP A 103 -15.61 -4.40 -4.89
CA ASP A 103 -16.34 -3.39 -5.65
C ASP A 103 -15.49 -2.16 -5.96
N VAL A 104 -14.81 -2.21 -7.10
CA VAL A 104 -13.98 -1.11 -7.61
C VAL A 104 -14.76 0.17 -7.94
N ARG A 105 -16.08 0.10 -8.15
CA ARG A 105 -16.88 1.32 -8.37
C ARG A 105 -17.03 2.08 -7.07
N THR A 106 -17.40 1.38 -6.00
CA THR A 106 -17.50 1.97 -4.65
C THR A 106 -16.15 2.51 -4.19
N LEU A 107 -15.06 1.77 -4.43
CA LEU A 107 -13.69 2.25 -4.20
C LEU A 107 -13.41 3.58 -4.91
N LEU A 108 -13.68 3.64 -6.22
CA LEU A 108 -13.41 4.84 -7.01
C LEU A 108 -14.31 6.02 -6.60
N TYR A 109 -15.58 5.77 -6.28
CA TYR A 109 -16.48 6.81 -5.80
C TYR A 109 -16.10 7.33 -4.42
N GLY A 110 -15.53 6.49 -3.55
CA GLY A 110 -14.92 6.95 -2.30
C GLY A 110 -13.81 7.97 -2.55
N ALA A 111 -12.89 7.68 -3.48
CA ALA A 111 -11.83 8.61 -3.88
C ALA A 111 -12.39 9.91 -4.48
N VAL A 112 -13.41 9.83 -5.33
CA VAL A 112 -14.10 11.00 -5.91
C VAL A 112 -14.79 11.83 -4.83
N SER A 113 -15.37 11.19 -3.81
CA SER A 113 -15.97 11.90 -2.68
C SER A 113 -14.92 12.72 -1.93
N ALA A 114 -13.77 12.12 -1.60
CA ALA A 114 -12.67 12.82 -0.96
C ALA A 114 -12.12 13.96 -1.83
N TYR A 115 -12.04 13.77 -3.15
CA TYR A 115 -11.68 14.85 -4.08
C TYR A 115 -12.62 16.05 -3.97
N ASN A 116 -13.93 15.83 -4.07
CA ASN A 116 -14.90 16.93 -3.98
C ASN A 116 -14.87 17.61 -2.62
N GLU A 117 -14.71 16.84 -1.53
CA GLU A 117 -14.61 17.37 -0.18
C GLU A 117 -13.41 18.30 -0.02
N TYR A 118 -12.23 17.91 -0.52
CA TYR A 118 -11.03 18.75 -0.41
C TYR A 118 -10.98 19.92 -1.39
N GLU A 119 -11.73 19.87 -2.50
CA GLU A 119 -11.97 21.04 -3.35
C GLU A 119 -12.80 22.11 -2.63
N ASP A 120 -13.78 21.68 -1.81
CA ASP A 120 -14.63 22.58 -1.03
C ASP A 120 -13.93 23.07 0.25
N ASN A 121 -13.26 22.17 0.99
CA ASN A 121 -12.53 22.48 2.21
C ASN A 121 -11.26 21.62 2.38
N ALA A 122 -10.10 22.25 2.27
CA ALA A 122 -8.79 21.62 2.46
C ALA A 122 -8.19 21.83 3.87
N GLU A 123 -8.95 22.33 4.86
CA GLU A 123 -8.41 22.67 6.19
C GLU A 123 -7.69 21.49 6.86
N ASP A 124 -8.35 20.33 6.96
CA ASP A 124 -7.79 19.15 7.65
C ASP A 124 -6.48 18.65 6.99
N ILE A 125 -6.42 18.64 5.66
CA ILE A 125 -5.23 18.15 4.95
C ILE A 125 -4.07 19.16 5.02
N LEU A 126 -4.38 20.47 5.04
CA LEU A 126 -3.40 21.53 5.24
C LEU A 126 -2.89 21.53 6.69
N GLU A 127 -3.76 21.32 7.67
CA GLU A 127 -3.39 21.16 9.07
C GLU A 127 -2.47 19.94 9.24
N TYR A 128 -2.81 18.80 8.66
CA TYR A 128 -1.95 17.62 8.74
C TYR A 128 -0.58 17.85 8.08
N ALA A 129 -0.54 18.46 6.89
CA ALA A 129 0.71 18.80 6.23
C ALA A 129 1.58 19.77 7.07
N ALA A 130 0.97 20.79 7.67
CA ALA A 130 1.66 21.75 8.53
C ALA A 130 2.17 21.11 9.82
N LEU A 131 1.35 20.28 10.47
CA LEU A 131 1.70 19.55 11.69
C LEU A 131 2.85 18.57 11.43
N ARG A 132 2.79 17.80 10.33
CA ARG A 132 3.90 16.94 9.89
C ARG A 132 5.20 17.72 9.74
N ASN A 133 5.16 18.88 9.08
CA ASN A 133 6.35 19.68 8.89
C ASN A 133 6.88 20.22 10.22
N ALA A 134 6.01 20.73 11.10
CA ALA A 134 6.41 21.24 12.41
C ALA A 134 7.03 20.14 13.29
N ILE A 135 6.44 18.93 13.29
CA ILE A 135 7.00 17.77 14.00
C ILE A 135 8.36 17.39 13.39
N HIS A 136 8.49 17.41 12.06
CA HIS A 136 9.75 17.13 11.40
C HIS A 136 10.86 18.14 11.75
N GLU A 137 10.53 19.44 11.73
CA GLU A 137 11.42 20.53 12.11
C GLU A 137 11.85 20.47 13.58
N SER A 138 11.06 19.81 14.45
CA SER A 138 11.43 19.51 15.84
C SER A 138 12.45 18.36 15.99
N GLY A 139 12.89 17.76 14.88
CA GLY A 139 13.90 16.70 14.86
C GLY A 139 13.35 15.27 14.76
N LYS A 140 12.04 15.11 14.48
CA LYS A 140 11.45 13.79 14.19
C LYS A 140 11.65 13.49 12.71
N THR A 141 12.56 12.59 12.40
CA THR A 141 12.98 12.29 11.01
C THR A 141 12.32 11.05 10.44
N ILE A 142 11.60 10.29 11.27
CA ILE A 142 10.95 9.04 10.89
C ILE A 142 9.48 9.12 11.30
N ASP A 143 8.60 8.72 10.40
CA ASP A 143 7.18 8.57 10.65
C ASP A 143 6.79 7.09 10.53
N VAL A 144 6.30 6.55 11.64
CA VAL A 144 5.85 5.16 11.73
C VAL A 144 4.34 5.14 11.49
N PHE A 145 3.95 4.67 10.31
CA PHE A 145 2.56 4.36 9.99
C PHE A 145 2.16 3.07 10.69
N GLY A 146 1.48 3.23 11.82
CA GLY A 146 1.02 2.12 12.65
C GLY A 146 -0.44 1.76 12.35
N THR A 147 -0.75 0.48 12.34
CA THR A 147 -2.14 -0.02 12.30
C THR A 147 -2.30 -1.20 13.22
N PHE A 148 -3.48 -1.35 13.81
CA PHE A 148 -3.84 -2.54 14.59
C PHE A 148 -4.65 -3.56 13.78
N GLU A 149 -4.81 -3.32 12.47
CA GLU A 149 -5.51 -4.21 11.54
C GLU A 149 -4.50 -4.85 10.57
N PRO A 150 -4.28 -6.17 10.61
CA PRO A 150 -3.30 -6.82 9.74
C PRO A 150 -3.60 -6.63 8.25
N GLU A 151 -4.86 -6.48 7.87
CA GLU A 151 -5.35 -6.21 6.51
C GLU A 151 -4.77 -4.92 5.93
N LEU A 152 -4.44 -3.93 6.77
CA LEU A 152 -3.90 -2.64 6.36
C LEU A 152 -2.38 -2.64 6.18
N THR A 153 -1.68 -3.74 6.46
CA THR A 153 -0.22 -3.84 6.33
C THR A 153 0.25 -3.48 4.90
N SER A 154 -0.44 -3.98 3.88
CA SER A 154 -0.08 -3.70 2.48
C SER A 154 -0.39 -2.25 2.08
N LEU A 155 -1.43 -1.63 2.66
CA LEU A 155 -1.71 -0.21 2.48
C LEU A 155 -0.58 0.64 3.08
N GLY A 156 -0.08 0.28 4.26
CA GLY A 156 1.11 0.89 4.84
C GLY A 156 2.31 0.82 3.89
N GLY A 157 2.56 -0.34 3.27
CA GLY A 157 3.61 -0.48 2.26
C GLY A 157 3.43 0.42 1.03
N TRP A 158 2.19 0.63 0.58
CA TRP A 158 1.86 1.58 -0.47
C TRP A 158 2.13 3.04 -0.03
N ILE A 159 1.71 3.44 1.18
CA ILE A 159 2.00 4.77 1.75
C ILE A 159 3.50 5.01 1.85
N GLN A 160 4.25 4.00 2.29
CA GLN A 160 5.71 4.06 2.39
C GLN A 160 6.35 4.36 1.03
N GLN A 161 5.91 3.69 -0.04
CA GLN A 161 6.37 4.00 -1.39
C GLN A 161 5.96 5.40 -1.83
N LEU A 162 4.69 5.77 -1.62
CA LEU A 162 4.12 7.04 -2.05
C LEU A 162 4.89 8.22 -1.46
N LEU A 163 5.07 8.24 -0.14
CA LEU A 163 5.77 9.32 0.55
C LEU A 163 7.27 9.23 0.34
N GLY A 164 7.86 8.05 0.46
CA GLY A 164 9.32 7.88 0.37
C GLY A 164 9.91 8.30 -0.97
N GLU A 165 9.28 7.89 -2.08
CA GLU A 165 9.72 8.33 -3.42
C GLU A 165 9.34 9.79 -3.73
N SER A 166 8.29 10.34 -3.12
CA SER A 166 7.83 11.71 -3.40
C SER A 166 8.63 12.75 -2.60
N GLU A 167 8.85 12.52 -1.31
CA GLU A 167 9.51 13.45 -0.39
C GLU A 167 11.04 13.35 -0.40
N GLY A 168 11.58 12.12 -0.47
CA GLY A 168 12.98 11.79 -0.24
C GLY A 168 13.94 12.30 -1.30
N LYS A 169 14.13 13.61 -1.41
CA LYS A 169 14.95 14.27 -2.43
C LYS A 169 15.70 15.46 -1.86
N GLN A 170 16.86 15.76 -2.45
CA GLN A 170 17.64 16.96 -2.13
C GLN A 170 17.96 17.11 -0.63
N GLY A 171 18.12 15.99 0.07
CA GLY A 171 18.39 15.96 1.51
C GLY A 171 17.20 16.30 2.42
N LYS A 172 15.97 16.32 1.88
CA LYS A 172 14.73 16.54 2.63
C LYS A 172 13.83 15.30 2.61
N GLY A 173 12.71 15.41 3.33
CA GLY A 173 11.68 14.40 3.45
C GLY A 173 11.71 13.72 4.81
N ILE A 174 10.57 13.17 5.19
CA ILE A 174 10.43 12.33 6.39
C ILE A 174 10.62 10.89 5.94
N PHE A 175 11.34 10.06 6.69
CA PHE A 175 11.48 8.65 6.36
C PHE A 175 10.19 7.90 6.77
N PRO A 176 9.35 7.44 5.83
CA PRO A 176 8.17 6.68 6.19
C PRO A 176 8.56 5.22 6.46
N THR A 177 7.98 4.63 7.50
CA THR A 177 8.07 3.19 7.77
C THR A 177 6.71 2.70 8.26
N VAL A 178 6.50 1.39 8.22
CA VAL A 178 5.24 0.76 8.63
C VAL A 178 5.47 -0.10 9.86
N ALA A 179 4.48 -0.19 10.74
CA ALA A 179 4.42 -1.16 11.82
C ALA A 179 3.01 -1.73 11.93
N THR A 180 2.90 -3.05 12.10
CA THR A 180 1.62 -3.74 12.31
C THR A 180 1.52 -4.14 13.77
N PHE A 181 0.65 -3.47 14.51
CA PHE A 181 0.41 -3.68 15.92
C PHE A 181 -0.77 -4.64 16.15
N SER A 182 -0.87 -5.31 17.30
CA SER A 182 0.10 -5.33 18.41
C SER A 182 1.39 -6.13 18.12
N THR A 183 1.48 -6.85 17.00
CA THR A 183 2.63 -7.72 16.68
C THR A 183 3.97 -7.00 16.81
N ASP A 184 4.12 -5.82 16.20
CA ASP A 184 5.38 -5.06 16.22
C ASP A 184 5.66 -4.31 17.53
N LEU A 185 4.71 -4.29 18.48
CA LEU A 185 5.05 -3.88 19.86
C LEU A 185 6.03 -4.88 20.48
N HIS A 186 6.02 -6.14 20.02
CA HIS A 186 6.91 -7.20 20.47
C HIS A 186 8.21 -7.32 19.65
N SER A 187 8.48 -6.38 18.74
CA SER A 187 9.71 -6.31 17.95
C SER A 187 10.34 -4.90 18.02
N LEU A 188 9.55 -3.88 17.69
CA LEU A 188 9.93 -2.47 17.62
C LEU A 188 9.48 -1.66 18.84
N GLY A 189 8.50 -2.14 19.61
CA GLY A 189 7.90 -1.39 20.74
C GLY A 189 8.93 -0.85 21.73
N GLN A 190 9.96 -1.64 22.07
CA GLN A 190 11.06 -1.17 22.93
C GLN A 190 11.81 0.05 22.35
N PHE A 191 12.07 0.05 21.03
CA PHE A 191 12.73 1.17 20.38
C PHE A 191 11.80 2.38 20.28
N ILE A 192 10.52 2.17 19.97
CA ILE A 192 9.54 3.24 19.92
C ILE A 192 9.38 3.90 21.29
N GLN A 193 9.35 3.11 22.38
CA GLN A 193 9.19 3.62 23.73
C GLN A 193 10.44 4.34 24.27
N GLN A 194 11.65 3.76 24.12
CA GLN A 194 12.86 4.23 24.82
C GLN A 194 14.09 4.42 23.92
N GLY A 195 13.97 4.18 22.62
CA GLY A 195 15.01 4.48 21.64
C GLY A 195 15.21 5.98 21.42
N LYS A 196 15.94 6.35 20.37
CA LYS A 196 16.16 7.76 20.01
C LYS A 196 14.82 8.44 19.74
N ARG A 197 14.58 9.62 20.34
CA ARG A 197 13.34 10.42 20.19
C ARG A 197 13.24 11.14 18.83
N SER A 198 13.52 10.40 17.75
CA SER A 198 13.50 10.86 16.36
C SER A 198 12.28 10.35 15.57
N LEU A 199 11.32 9.72 16.25
CA LEU A 199 10.12 9.13 15.66
C LEU A 199 8.89 10.00 15.95
N MET A 200 7.94 9.97 15.02
CA MET A 200 6.51 10.21 15.25
C MET A 200 5.74 8.97 14.79
N GLU A 201 4.50 8.85 15.24
CA GLU A 201 3.57 7.80 14.79
C GLU A 201 2.33 8.41 14.13
N THR A 202 1.92 7.83 13.02
CA THR A 202 0.63 8.08 12.39
C THR A 202 -0.19 6.80 12.45
N PHE A 203 -1.21 6.74 13.31
CA PHE A 203 -2.10 5.59 13.41
C PHE A 203 -3.24 5.66 12.41
N ILE A 204 -3.40 4.61 11.62
CA ILE A 204 -4.59 4.36 10.80
C ILE A 204 -5.51 3.45 11.60
N VAL A 205 -6.62 4.01 12.06
CA VAL A 205 -7.55 3.38 13.01
C VAL A 205 -8.87 3.06 12.33
N VAL A 206 -9.35 1.83 12.48
CA VAL A 206 -10.69 1.42 12.04
C VAL A 206 -11.62 1.43 13.24
N GLU A 207 -12.68 2.24 13.19
CA GLU A 207 -13.58 2.41 14.34
C GLU A 207 -14.56 1.25 14.49
N LYS A 208 -15.14 0.78 13.37
CA LYS A 208 -16.09 -0.33 13.36
C LYS A 208 -15.40 -1.64 12.93
N PRO A 209 -15.49 -2.72 13.74
CA PRO A 209 -14.91 -4.00 13.38
C PRO A 209 -15.69 -4.69 12.27
N PHE A 210 -15.01 -5.59 11.56
CA PHE A 210 -15.64 -6.51 10.61
C PHE A 210 -16.08 -7.84 11.25
N SER A 211 -15.61 -8.14 12.47
CA SER A 211 -15.92 -9.36 13.22
C SER A 211 -16.44 -9.03 14.62
N ASP A 212 -17.36 -9.87 15.10
CA ASP A 212 -17.95 -9.86 16.43
C ASP A 212 -17.38 -10.98 17.32
N LEU A 213 -16.16 -11.47 17.04
CA LEU A 213 -15.53 -12.51 17.83
C LEU A 213 -15.35 -12.04 19.29
N GLU A 214 -15.83 -12.85 20.22
CA GLU A 214 -15.77 -12.59 21.67
C GLU A 214 -14.92 -13.63 22.41
N VAL A 215 -14.36 -13.21 23.54
CA VAL A 215 -13.68 -14.11 24.47
C VAL A 215 -14.72 -14.89 25.27
N ASN A 216 -14.69 -16.21 25.13
CA ASN A 216 -15.52 -17.11 25.92
C ASN A 216 -15.02 -17.20 27.36
N ASN A 217 -15.93 -17.37 28.31
CA ASN A 217 -15.57 -17.73 29.68
C ASN A 217 -15.05 -19.18 29.73
N LEU A 218 -13.88 -19.41 30.33
CA LEU A 218 -13.27 -20.73 30.48
C LEU A 218 -13.43 -21.25 31.91
N GLU A 219 -13.97 -22.45 32.07
CA GLU A 219 -14.01 -23.12 33.38
C GLU A 219 -12.59 -23.45 33.85
N GLY A 220 -12.26 -23.10 35.10
CA GLY A 220 -10.91 -23.28 35.66
C GLY A 220 -10.01 -22.06 35.56
N ASN A 221 -10.17 -21.22 34.52
CA ASN A 221 -9.41 -19.97 34.31
C ASN A 221 -7.88 -20.14 34.43
N ASP A 222 -7.32 -21.17 33.81
CA ASP A 222 -5.91 -21.52 33.90
C ASP A 222 -4.96 -20.54 33.17
N ASP A 223 -5.49 -19.76 32.23
CA ASP A 223 -4.80 -18.65 31.56
C ASP A 223 -4.99 -17.28 32.26
N GLU A 224 -5.81 -17.24 33.31
CA GLU A 224 -6.21 -16.04 34.04
C GLU A 224 -6.96 -14.98 33.20
N LEU A 225 -7.50 -15.32 32.02
CA LEU A 225 -8.10 -14.37 31.07
C LEU A 225 -9.62 -14.17 31.22
N ASN A 226 -10.31 -14.82 32.17
CA ASN A 226 -11.76 -14.66 32.36
C ASN A 226 -12.21 -13.21 32.67
N TYR A 227 -11.31 -12.31 33.07
CA TYR A 227 -11.65 -10.88 33.20
C TYR A 227 -11.96 -10.20 31.86
N LEU A 228 -11.59 -10.85 30.74
CA LEU A 228 -11.92 -10.46 29.37
C LEU A 228 -13.17 -11.16 28.83
N ALA A 229 -13.76 -12.11 29.56
CA ALA A 229 -14.91 -12.87 29.07
C ALA A 229 -16.09 -11.94 28.72
N GLY A 230 -16.70 -12.18 27.55
CA GLY A 230 -17.76 -11.35 26.99
C GLY A 230 -17.29 -10.04 26.36
N LYS A 231 -15.98 -9.75 26.33
CA LYS A 231 -15.42 -8.67 25.52
C LYS A 231 -15.14 -9.16 24.11
N SER A 232 -15.34 -8.28 23.13
CA SER A 232 -14.93 -8.58 21.76
C SER A 232 -13.41 -8.42 21.58
N PHE A 233 -12.84 -9.14 20.62
CA PHE A 233 -11.44 -8.95 20.24
C PHE A 233 -11.18 -7.51 19.77
N HIS A 234 -12.16 -6.86 19.13
CA HIS A 234 -12.05 -5.45 18.75
C HIS A 234 -11.95 -4.51 19.95
N GLU A 235 -12.74 -4.74 21.00
CA GLU A 235 -12.66 -3.96 22.24
C GLU A 235 -11.29 -4.11 22.91
N ILE A 236 -10.76 -5.33 22.94
CA ILE A 236 -9.43 -5.63 23.51
C ILE A 236 -8.35 -4.94 22.67
N ASN A 237 -8.42 -5.04 21.34
CA ASN A 237 -7.50 -4.39 20.41
C ASN A 237 -7.54 -2.86 20.53
N THR A 238 -8.75 -2.30 20.70
CA THR A 238 -8.95 -0.86 20.96
C THR A 238 -8.25 -0.42 22.25
N LYS A 239 -8.36 -1.20 23.33
CA LYS A 239 -7.65 -0.90 24.59
C LYS A 239 -6.14 -1.04 24.46
N ALA A 240 -5.65 -2.01 23.69
CA ALA A 240 -4.22 -2.12 23.39
C ALA A 240 -3.71 -0.88 22.65
N ARG A 241 -4.45 -0.39 21.64
CA ARG A 241 -4.12 0.85 20.91
C ARG A 241 -4.14 2.08 21.82
N GLU A 242 -5.17 2.23 22.65
CA GLU A 242 -5.28 3.34 23.60
C GLU A 242 -4.12 3.35 24.60
N GLY A 243 -3.81 2.21 25.22
CA GLY A 243 -2.67 2.09 26.13
C GLY A 243 -1.33 2.31 25.45
N THR A 244 -1.18 1.88 24.19
CA THR A 244 0.02 2.18 23.38
C THR A 244 0.13 3.67 23.11
N THR A 245 -0.98 4.34 22.76
CA THR A 245 -1.02 5.78 22.50
C THR A 245 -0.61 6.57 23.75
N GLU A 246 -1.15 6.19 24.91
CA GLU A 246 -0.78 6.79 26.20
C GLU A 246 0.71 6.59 26.49
N ALA A 247 1.21 5.35 26.47
CA ALA A 247 2.59 5.04 26.80
C ALA A 247 3.60 5.71 25.84
N HIS A 248 3.34 5.69 24.53
CA HIS A 248 4.23 6.31 23.54
C HIS A 248 4.23 7.83 23.63
N SER A 249 3.07 8.45 23.90
CA SER A 249 2.97 9.89 24.15
C SER A 249 3.75 10.32 25.40
N GLU A 250 3.63 9.58 26.51
CA GLU A 250 4.46 9.78 27.71
C GLU A 250 5.95 9.56 27.45
N GLY A 251 6.28 8.76 26.43
CA GLY A 251 7.64 8.53 25.93
C GLY A 251 8.16 9.61 24.97
N ASP A 252 7.50 10.76 24.83
CA ASP A 252 7.85 11.84 23.89
C ASP A 252 7.85 11.42 22.40
N VAL A 253 6.96 10.51 22.02
CA VAL A 253 6.63 10.20 20.62
C VAL A 253 5.37 10.97 20.23
N PRO A 254 5.42 11.94 19.30
CA PRO A 254 4.22 12.59 18.79
C PRO A 254 3.35 11.59 18.04
N ILE A 255 2.04 11.62 18.28
CA ILE A 255 1.08 10.69 17.68
C ILE A 255 0.01 11.47 16.92
N ILE A 256 -0.26 11.04 15.69
CA ILE A 256 -1.34 11.51 14.84
C ILE A 256 -2.29 10.34 14.59
N LYS A 257 -3.60 10.60 14.58
CA LYS A 257 -4.63 9.58 14.33
C LYS A 257 -5.39 9.94 13.05
N ILE A 258 -5.49 8.99 12.13
CA ILE A 258 -6.38 9.01 10.98
C ILE A 258 -7.42 7.91 11.19
N SER A 259 -8.68 8.31 11.34
CA SER A 259 -9.79 7.39 11.63
C SER A 259 -10.59 7.06 10.38
N LEU A 260 -10.83 5.77 10.16
CA LEU A 260 -11.77 5.24 9.18
C LEU A 260 -13.02 4.74 9.92
N SER A 261 -14.21 5.08 9.43
CA SER A 261 -15.47 4.64 10.06
C SER A 261 -15.62 3.12 10.04
N ALA A 262 -15.13 2.45 9.00
CA ALA A 262 -15.09 1.00 8.83
C ALA A 262 -14.04 0.61 7.80
N LEU A 263 -13.61 -0.64 7.77
CA LEU A 263 -12.76 -1.16 6.70
C LEU A 263 -13.63 -1.63 5.51
N ASN A 264 -13.81 -0.76 4.52
CA ASN A 264 -14.60 -1.03 3.30
C ASN A 264 -14.05 -0.27 2.08
N GLU A 265 -14.58 -0.56 0.89
CA GLU A 265 -14.11 0.02 -0.37
C GLU A 265 -14.20 1.55 -0.39
N GLU A 266 -15.30 2.13 0.09
CA GLU A 266 -15.50 3.58 0.10
C GLU A 266 -14.43 4.30 0.93
N ASN A 267 -14.24 3.86 2.18
CA ASN A 267 -13.28 4.47 3.10
C ASN A 267 -11.83 4.27 2.63
N ILE A 268 -11.50 3.12 2.03
CA ILE A 268 -10.18 2.89 1.44
C ILE A 268 -9.96 3.80 0.21
N GLY A 269 -10.99 4.01 -0.60
CA GLY A 269 -10.94 4.95 -1.73
C GLY A 269 -10.66 6.37 -1.27
N GLN A 270 -11.38 6.84 -0.25
CA GLN A 270 -11.15 8.14 0.38
C GLN A 270 -9.72 8.26 0.92
N LEU A 271 -9.24 7.24 1.64
CA LEU A 271 -7.90 7.24 2.23
C LEU A 271 -6.78 7.25 1.19
N ILE A 272 -6.93 6.51 0.09
CA ILE A 272 -5.99 6.55 -1.03
C ILE A 272 -5.89 7.97 -1.57
N TYR A 273 -7.03 8.60 -1.89
CA TYR A 273 -7.04 9.95 -2.45
C TYR A 273 -6.47 10.99 -1.46
N PHE A 274 -6.83 10.88 -0.19
CA PHE A 274 -6.27 11.70 0.88
C PHE A 274 -4.74 11.68 0.89
N PHE A 275 -4.13 10.49 0.87
CA PHE A 275 -2.67 10.39 0.87
C PHE A 275 -2.04 10.88 -0.44
N GLU A 276 -2.66 10.65 -1.59
CA GLU A 276 -2.20 11.19 -2.88
C GLU A 276 -2.16 12.72 -2.87
N LEU A 277 -3.25 13.36 -2.40
CA LEU A 277 -3.33 14.83 -2.31
C LEU A 277 -2.38 15.39 -1.25
N LEU A 278 -2.33 14.78 -0.05
CA LEU A 278 -1.43 15.16 1.04
C LEU A 278 0.01 15.17 0.57
N THR A 279 0.43 14.13 -0.15
CA THR A 279 1.78 13.99 -0.69
C THR A 279 2.12 15.15 -1.62
N GLY A 280 1.19 15.50 -2.52
CA GLY A 280 1.36 16.65 -3.42
C GLY A 280 1.55 17.95 -2.64
N ILE A 281 0.63 18.26 -1.71
CA ILE A 281 0.66 19.47 -0.89
C ILE A 281 1.95 19.56 -0.06
N PHE A 282 2.27 18.50 0.68
CA PHE A 282 3.42 18.45 1.58
C PHE A 282 4.73 18.57 0.81
N VAL A 283 4.94 17.82 -0.27
CA VAL A 283 6.21 17.88 -1.00
C VAL A 283 6.41 19.23 -1.70
N TYR A 284 5.34 19.86 -2.19
CA TYR A 284 5.44 21.21 -2.72
C TYR A 284 5.79 22.23 -1.64
N SER A 285 5.31 22.08 -0.41
CA SER A 285 5.71 22.96 0.71
C SER A 285 7.21 22.81 1.04
N LEU A 286 7.80 21.64 0.81
CA LEU A 286 9.24 21.41 0.89
C LEU A 286 10.04 22.01 -0.30
N GLY A 287 9.38 22.54 -1.33
CA GLY A 287 10.02 23.07 -2.54
C GLY A 287 10.62 21.98 -3.44
N ILE A 288 10.08 20.76 -3.40
CA ILE A 288 10.52 19.59 -4.17
C ILE A 288 9.44 19.19 -5.19
N ASN A 289 9.82 18.45 -6.23
CA ASN A 289 8.88 17.86 -7.17
C ASN A 289 8.33 16.51 -6.64
N PRO A 290 7.01 16.40 -6.34
CA PRO A 290 6.40 15.17 -5.83
C PRO A 290 6.32 14.04 -6.86
N PHE A 291 6.45 14.32 -8.14
CA PHE A 291 6.08 13.41 -9.23
C PHE A 291 7.26 12.80 -9.98
N ASN A 292 8.50 13.20 -9.67
CA ASN A 292 9.71 12.60 -10.24
C ASN A 292 10.42 11.64 -9.26
N GLN A 293 11.44 10.92 -9.74
CA GLN A 293 12.24 9.98 -8.93
C GLN A 293 13.66 9.80 -9.49
N PRO A 294 14.48 10.85 -9.59
CA PRO A 294 15.77 10.76 -10.29
C PRO A 294 16.76 9.76 -9.64
N GLY A 295 16.74 9.61 -8.31
CA GLY A 295 17.71 8.80 -7.57
C GLY A 295 17.64 7.29 -7.87
N VAL A 296 16.47 6.77 -8.29
CA VAL A 296 16.34 5.33 -8.59
C VAL A 296 17.09 4.92 -9.85
N GLU A 297 17.53 5.86 -10.69
CA GLU A 297 18.26 5.53 -11.91
C GLU A 297 19.73 5.18 -11.65
N ASP A 298 20.30 5.58 -10.51
CA ASP A 298 21.71 5.38 -10.21
C ASP A 298 22.04 3.89 -9.98
N TYR A 299 21.24 3.20 -9.16
CA TYR A 299 21.42 1.76 -8.97
C TYR A 299 21.13 0.99 -10.26
N LYS A 300 20.15 1.42 -11.06
CA LYS A 300 19.82 0.76 -12.35
C LYS A 300 20.99 0.85 -13.32
N LYS A 301 21.62 2.02 -13.47
CA LYS A 301 22.83 2.19 -14.29
C LYS A 301 23.97 1.29 -13.81
N ALA A 302 24.19 1.26 -12.50
CA ALA A 302 25.23 0.40 -11.92
C ALA A 302 24.94 -1.09 -12.17
N MET A 303 23.70 -1.53 -11.96
CA MET A 303 23.23 -2.88 -12.22
C MET A 303 23.41 -3.27 -13.68
N TYR A 304 22.95 -2.44 -14.63
CA TYR A 304 23.08 -2.74 -16.06
C TYR A 304 24.55 -2.84 -16.50
N ARG A 305 25.42 -1.95 -16.00
CA ARG A 305 26.87 -2.04 -16.22
C ARG A 305 27.43 -3.37 -15.70
N LEU A 306 27.04 -3.79 -14.50
CA LEU A 306 27.49 -5.06 -13.91
C LEU A 306 26.94 -6.30 -14.64
N LEU A 307 25.78 -6.17 -15.28
CA LEU A 307 25.18 -7.20 -16.14
C LEU A 307 25.71 -7.19 -17.59
N GLY A 308 26.62 -6.27 -17.93
CA GLY A 308 27.26 -6.20 -19.25
C GLY A 308 26.39 -5.60 -20.36
N LYS A 309 25.41 -4.78 -20.01
CA LYS A 309 24.61 -3.98 -20.96
C LYS A 309 25.25 -2.61 -21.17
#